data_AF-A0A951YVF4-F1
#
_entry.id   AF-A0A951YVF4-F1
#
_cell.length_a   1.000
_cell.length_b   1.000
_cell.length_c   1.000
_cell.angle_alpha   90.00
_cell.angle_beta   90.00
_cell.angle_gamma   90.00
#
_symmetry.space_group_name_H-M   'P 1'
#
loop_
_entity.id
_entity.type
_entity.pdbx_description
1 polymer ?
#
loop_
_entity_poly.entity_id
_entity_poly.type
_entity_poly.pdbx_seq_one_letter_code
_entity_poly.pdbx_strand_id
1 'polypeptide(L)'
;MRLKALAPLILLAGCATAPLPPPEPQAAADTCGATALAGLVGQPATALERQLIMRPVRLVRGAAQATRPERLTFHIATPPGTPEDAPPRLAERIIAVGCG
;
A
#
# COMPACT_ATOMS: atom_id res chain seq x y z
N MET A 1 51.12 -21.07 35.02
CA MET A 1 50.05 -20.08 34.77
C MET A 1 48.94 -20.75 33.97
N ARG A 2 47.78 -21.02 34.59
CA ARG A 2 46.63 -21.69 33.97
C ARG A 2 45.58 -20.63 33.62
N LEU A 3 45.66 -20.08 32.42
CA LEU A 3 44.69 -19.15 31.86
C LEU A 3 43.51 -19.94 31.25
N LYS A 4 42.67 -20.54 32.10
CA LYS A 4 41.51 -21.34 31.66
C LYS A 4 40.35 -21.16 32.64
N ALA A 5 39.72 -19.99 32.62
CA ALA A 5 38.33 -19.79 33.06
C ALA A 5 37.96 -18.31 32.94
N LEU A 6 37.65 -17.83 31.73
CA LEU A 6 37.01 -16.52 31.56
C LEU A 6 36.13 -16.50 30.30
N ALA A 7 35.55 -17.66 29.96
CA ALA A 7 34.83 -17.85 28.71
C ALA A 7 33.28 -17.73 28.76
N PRO A 8 32.54 -17.74 29.89
CA PRO A 8 31.08 -17.74 29.76
C PRO A 8 30.45 -16.34 29.82
N LEU A 9 31.19 -15.25 30.10
CA LEU A 9 30.56 -13.97 30.47
C LEU A 9 30.17 -13.04 29.29
N ILE A 10 30.45 -13.40 28.04
CA ILE A 10 30.30 -12.48 26.89
C ILE A 10 28.96 -12.66 26.12
N LEU A 11 28.08 -13.58 26.54
CA LEU A 11 26.88 -13.91 25.77
C LEU A 11 25.60 -13.09 26.05
N LEU A 12 25.62 -12.07 26.92
CA LEU A 12 24.39 -11.35 27.32
C LEU A 12 24.25 -9.90 26.79
N ALA A 13 25.14 -9.40 25.92
CA ALA A 13 25.10 -8.00 25.47
C ALA A 13 24.35 -7.78 24.14
N GLY A 14 23.18 -8.41 23.95
CA GLY A 14 22.51 -8.49 22.64
C GLY A 14 21.05 -8.01 22.58
N CYS A 15 20.56 -7.17 23.50
CA CYS A 15 19.24 -6.54 23.32
C CYS A 15 19.38 -5.29 22.45
N ALA A 16 19.46 -5.48 21.13
CA ALA A 16 19.29 -4.39 20.18
C ALA A 16 17.81 -3.98 20.17
N THR A 17 17.52 -2.76 20.63
CA THR A 17 16.17 -2.19 20.53
C THR A 17 15.80 -2.11 19.04
N ALA A 18 14.74 -2.79 18.63
CA ALA A 18 14.23 -2.68 17.28
C ALA A 18 13.75 -1.23 17.07
N PRO A 19 14.06 -0.59 15.93
CA PRO A 19 13.52 0.71 15.60
C PRO A 19 11.99 0.65 15.65
N LEU A 20 11.35 1.57 16.37
CA LEU A 20 9.90 1.70 16.32
C LEU A 20 9.48 1.93 14.86
N PRO A 21 8.46 1.22 14.36
CA PRO A 21 7.95 1.47 13.03
C PRO A 21 7.51 2.95 12.92
N PRO A 22 7.70 3.59 11.76
CA PRO A 22 7.27 4.97 11.56
C PRO A 22 5.77 5.08 11.85
N PRO A 23 5.32 6.22 12.41
CA PRO A 23 3.89 6.43 12.67
C PRO A 23 3.12 6.23 11.38
N GLU A 24 2.10 5.37 11.41
CA GLU A 24 1.19 5.19 10.28
C GLU A 24 0.52 6.54 9.96
N PRO A 25 0.34 6.90 8.68
CA PRO A 25 -0.40 8.10 8.33
C PRO A 25 -1.78 8.05 8.99
N GLN A 26 -2.12 9.05 9.80
CA GLN A 26 -3.48 9.20 10.33
C GLN A 26 -4.47 9.09 9.18
N ALA A 27 -5.40 8.14 9.29
CA ALA A 27 -6.42 7.92 8.29
C ALA A 27 -7.10 9.26 7.96
N ALA A 28 -6.87 9.76 6.74
CA ALA A 28 -7.51 10.97 6.29
C ALA A 28 -9.02 10.80 6.40
N ALA A 29 -9.72 11.83 6.89
CA ALA A 29 -11.17 11.81 6.94
C ALA A 29 -11.73 11.46 5.56
N ASP A 30 -12.68 10.52 5.50
CA ASP A 30 -13.28 10.08 4.24
C ASP A 30 -14.23 11.14 3.66
N THR A 31 -13.63 12.20 3.15
CA THR A 31 -14.34 13.33 2.55
C THR A 31 -14.80 13.02 1.12
N CYS A 32 -14.15 12.06 0.46
CA CYS A 32 -14.41 11.65 -0.91
C CYS A 32 -15.26 10.36 -1.06
N GLY A 33 -15.61 9.68 0.03
CA GLY A 33 -16.41 8.45 0.02
C GLY A 33 -15.63 7.20 -0.39
N ALA A 34 -14.30 7.20 -0.22
CA ALA A 34 -13.42 6.08 -0.55
C ALA A 34 -13.67 4.84 0.28
N THR A 35 -14.15 4.97 1.53
CA THR A 35 -14.36 3.83 2.43
C THR A 35 -15.41 2.86 1.86
N ALA A 36 -16.47 3.36 1.22
CA ALA A 36 -17.48 2.52 0.58
C ALA A 36 -16.93 1.67 -0.59
N LEU A 37 -15.78 2.04 -1.13
CA LEU A 37 -15.17 1.45 -2.32
C LEU A 37 -13.90 0.66 -1.97
N ALA A 38 -13.55 0.53 -0.69
CA ALA A 38 -12.39 -0.23 -0.22
C ALA A 38 -12.41 -1.69 -0.66
N GLY A 39 -13.61 -2.29 -0.84
CA GLY A 39 -13.77 -3.65 -1.36
C GLY A 39 -13.34 -3.84 -2.82
N LEU A 40 -13.06 -2.76 -3.56
CA LEU A 40 -12.52 -2.83 -4.91
C LEU A 40 -11.00 -3.02 -4.92
N VAL A 41 -10.31 -2.82 -3.80
CA VAL A 41 -8.87 -3.08 -3.71
C VAL A 41 -8.61 -4.57 -3.99
N GLY A 42 -7.64 -4.83 -4.86
CA GLY A 42 -7.32 -6.15 -5.37
C GLY A 42 -8.17 -6.59 -6.56
N GLN A 43 -9.24 -5.88 -6.94
CA GLN A 43 -10.03 -6.20 -8.14
C GLN A 43 -9.30 -5.73 -9.42
N PRO A 44 -9.60 -6.33 -10.59
CA PRO A 44 -9.14 -5.79 -11.86
C PRO A 44 -9.66 -4.36 -12.06
N ALA A 45 -8.89 -3.51 -12.75
CA ALA A 45 -9.28 -2.12 -13.02
C ALA A 45 -10.65 -2.02 -13.74
N THR A 46 -10.99 -3.02 -14.55
CA THR A 46 -12.29 -3.15 -15.23
C THR A 46 -13.47 -3.31 -14.27
N ALA A 47 -13.24 -3.65 -12.99
CA ALA A 47 -14.31 -3.68 -12.00
C ALA A 47 -14.98 -2.30 -11.83
N LEU A 48 -14.26 -1.20 -12.10
CA LEU A 48 -14.80 0.17 -12.06
C LEU A 48 -15.87 0.41 -13.14
N GLU A 49 -15.85 -0.31 -14.25
CA GLU A 49 -16.85 -0.16 -15.33
C GLU A 49 -18.25 -0.58 -14.90
N ARG A 50 -18.34 -1.39 -13.83
CA ARG A 50 -19.60 -1.87 -13.26
C ARG A 50 -20.05 -1.08 -12.04
N GLN A 51 -19.27 -0.09 -11.62
CA GLN A 51 -19.55 0.72 -10.42
C GLN A 51 -20.17 2.05 -10.83
N LEU A 52 -21.34 2.35 -10.29
CA LEU A 52 -21.98 3.66 -10.42
C LEU A 52 -21.36 4.62 -9.40
N ILE A 53 -20.40 5.42 -9.86
CA ILE A 53 -19.73 6.44 -9.03
C ILE A 53 -20.17 7.82 -9.50
N MET A 54 -21.04 8.47 -8.72
CA MET A 54 -21.62 9.79 -9.05
C MET A 54 -20.71 10.97 -8.64
N ARG A 55 -19.41 10.73 -8.47
CA ARG A 55 -18.44 11.69 -7.93
C ARG A 55 -17.27 11.85 -8.91
N PRO A 56 -16.50 12.96 -8.85
CA PRO A 56 -15.30 13.10 -9.66
C PRO A 56 -14.28 12.00 -9.31
N VAL A 57 -13.86 11.24 -10.33
CA VAL A 57 -12.91 10.14 -10.19
C VAL A 57 -11.62 10.44 -10.94
N ARG A 58 -10.48 10.04 -10.36
CA ARG A 58 -9.18 9.96 -11.03
C ARG A 58 -8.63 8.55 -10.96
N LEU A 59 -8.10 8.07 -12.09
CA LEU A 59 -7.26 6.88 -12.13
C LEU A 59 -5.79 7.32 -12.19
N VAL A 60 -4.97 6.76 -11.31
CA VAL A 60 -3.53 7.01 -11.22
C VAL A 60 -2.79 5.69 -11.39
N ARG A 61 -1.81 5.66 -12.30
CA ARG A 61 -0.85 4.56 -12.38
C ARG A 61 0.38 4.91 -11.56
N GLY A 62 0.74 4.05 -10.61
CA GLY A 62 1.87 4.27 -9.70
C GLY A 62 1.57 5.24 -8.54
N ALA A 63 2.64 5.76 -7.92
CA ALA A 63 2.59 6.47 -6.64
C ALA A 63 2.38 8.00 -6.77
N ALA A 64 1.62 8.46 -7.77
CA ALA A 64 1.40 9.90 -7.90
C ALA A 64 0.53 10.41 -6.73
N GLN A 65 1.12 11.26 -5.89
CA GLN A 65 0.42 11.93 -4.82
C GLN A 65 -0.66 12.85 -5.39
N ALA A 66 -1.78 12.88 -4.69
CA ALA A 66 -3.00 13.47 -5.18
C ALA A 66 -3.33 14.67 -4.27
N THR A 67 -3.57 15.83 -4.89
CA THR A 67 -3.53 17.16 -4.25
C THR A 67 -4.90 17.71 -3.85
N ARG A 68 -6.01 17.01 -4.15
CA ARG A 68 -7.39 17.49 -3.90
C ARG A 68 -8.20 16.52 -3.05
N PRO A 69 -8.44 16.83 -1.77
CA PRO A 69 -9.08 15.89 -0.84
C PRO A 69 -10.53 15.52 -1.22
N GLU A 70 -11.24 16.37 -1.97
CA GLU A 70 -12.61 16.09 -2.39
C GLU A 70 -12.75 15.06 -3.52
N ARG A 71 -11.65 14.69 -4.19
CA ARG A 71 -11.68 13.82 -5.37
C ARG A 71 -11.35 12.37 -5.01
N LEU A 72 -12.12 11.45 -5.56
CA LEU A 72 -11.89 10.02 -5.40
C LEU A 72 -10.76 9.57 -6.35
N THR A 73 -9.70 8.98 -5.82
CA THR A 73 -8.56 8.49 -6.59
C THR A 73 -8.41 6.98 -6.44
N PHE A 74 -8.33 6.29 -7.58
CA PHE A 74 -7.98 4.88 -7.68
C PHE A 74 -6.53 4.74 -8.14
N HIS A 75 -5.73 4.02 -7.37
CA HIS A 75 -4.38 3.64 -7.76
C HIS A 75 -4.44 2.28 -8.44
N ILE A 76 -3.87 2.21 -9.63
CA ILE A 76 -3.83 1.01 -10.45
C ILE A 76 -2.38 0.64 -10.69
N ALA A 77 -2.07 -0.64 -10.52
CA ALA A 77 -0.77 -1.17 -10.87
C ALA A 77 -0.91 -2.57 -11.49
N THR A 78 0.08 -2.90 -12.31
CA THR A 78 0.29 -4.27 -12.77
C THR A 78 0.92 -5.07 -11.63
N PRO A 79 0.30 -6.17 -11.17
CA PRO A 79 0.86 -7.00 -10.12
C PRO A 79 2.13 -7.71 -10.61
N PRO A 80 3.07 -8.04 -9.71
CA PRO A 80 4.27 -8.79 -10.09
C PRO A 80 3.91 -10.17 -10.63
N GLY A 81 4.59 -10.61 -11.69
CA GLY A 81 4.40 -11.94 -12.29
C GLY A 81 3.30 -12.05 -13.36
N THR A 82 2.70 -10.93 -13.79
CA THR A 82 1.87 -10.93 -15.01
C THR A 82 2.73 -11.17 -16.26
N PRO A 83 2.24 -11.95 -17.24
CA PRO A 83 2.92 -12.14 -18.51
C PRO A 83 3.20 -10.80 -19.20
N GLU A 84 4.40 -10.63 -19.76
CA GLU A 84 4.78 -9.39 -20.47
C GLU A 84 3.88 -9.11 -21.68
N ASP A 85 3.34 -10.17 -22.30
CA ASP A 85 2.41 -10.10 -23.42
C ASP A 85 0.94 -9.89 -23.02
N ALA A 86 0.64 -9.79 -21.71
CA ALA A 86 -0.72 -9.60 -21.26
C ALA A 86 -1.23 -8.20 -21.66
N PRO A 87 -2.45 -8.09 -22.20
CA PRO A 87 -3.02 -6.79 -22.53
C PRO A 87 -3.10 -5.92 -21.27
N PRO A 88 -2.59 -4.67 -21.30
CA PRO A 88 -2.34 -3.87 -20.11
C PRO A 88 -3.59 -3.66 -19.25
N ARG A 89 -4.77 -3.51 -19.87
CA ARG A 89 -6.04 -3.29 -19.17
C ARG A 89 -6.56 -4.52 -18.40
N LEU A 90 -6.17 -5.72 -18.80
CA LEU A 90 -6.58 -6.97 -18.15
C LEU A 90 -5.61 -7.36 -17.02
N ALA A 91 -4.36 -6.94 -17.11
CA ALA A 91 -3.34 -7.17 -16.09
C ALA A 91 -3.44 -6.17 -14.92
N GLU A 92 -3.93 -4.96 -15.18
CA GLU A 92 -4.03 -3.89 -14.21
C GLU A 92 -5.06 -4.15 -13.10
N ARG A 93 -4.65 -3.94 -11.84
CA ARG A 93 -5.49 -4.11 -10.64
C ARG A 93 -5.50 -2.85 -9.80
N ILE A 94 -6.60 -2.64 -9.09
CA ILE A 94 -6.75 -1.56 -8.12
C ILE A 94 -5.91 -1.94 -6.88
N ILE A 95 -4.95 -1.12 -6.51
CA ILE A 95 -4.07 -1.35 -5.37
C ILE A 95 -4.37 -0.45 -4.17
N ALA A 96 -5.04 0.69 -4.40
CA ALA A 96 -5.52 1.56 -3.34
C ALA A 96 -6.68 2.44 -3.84
N VAL A 97 -7.51 2.87 -2.90
CA VAL A 97 -8.59 3.84 -3.11
C VAL A 97 -8.49 4.88 -2.00
N GLY A 98 -8.55 6.16 -2.36
CA GLY A 98 -8.42 7.23 -1.38
C GLY A 98 -8.81 8.59 -1.93
N CYS A 99 -8.63 9.60 -1.09
CA CYS A 99 -8.94 10.99 -1.40
C CYS A 99 -7.69 11.72 -1.92
N GLY A 100 -7.80 12.39 -3.09
CA GLY A 100 -6.72 13.23 -3.65
C GLY A 100 -6.83 13.60 -5.14
#